data_AF-A0A7X3PNN2-F1
#
_entry.id   AF-A0A7X3PNN2-F1
#
_cell.length_a   1.000
_cell.length_b   1.000
_cell.length_c   1.000
_cell.angle_alpha   90.00
_cell.angle_beta   90.00
_cell.angle_gamma   90.00
#
_symmetry.space_group_name_H-M   'P 1'
#
loop_
_entity.id
_entity.type
_entity.pdbx_description
1 polymer ?
#
loop_
_entity_poly.entity_id
_entity_poly.type
_entity_poly.pdbx_seq_one_letter_code
_entity_poly.pdbx_strand_id
1 'polypeptide(L)'
;MTGGKLMQLERLLLHLKLDGWCVVEDVIPANQIKHVRQSVEAAVAEHRNPAAPSGIGHLPGMINFDQSFAPFLADENFLALVGAMLGHHPRISFTTGTINYPGNERGGWHADWPFNQNNAGHIPAPYPDATVHLTTLWMLAPFTEENGGTLLVPGSHRSPNNPTGDNGVNPLAPYPTE
;
A
#
# COMPACT_ATOMS: atom_id res chain seq x y z
N MET A 1 -17.18 4.50 -19.34
CA MET A 1 -16.09 3.53 -19.48
C MET A 1 -16.33 2.66 -20.71
N THR A 2 -15.27 2.27 -21.44
CA THR A 2 -15.39 1.29 -22.54
C THR A 2 -15.61 -0.11 -21.97
N GLY A 3 -16.13 -1.05 -22.78
CA GLY A 3 -16.41 -2.42 -22.32
C GLY A 3 -15.19 -3.16 -21.75
N GLY A 4 -14.00 -2.95 -22.33
CA GLY A 4 -12.75 -3.53 -21.83
C GLY A 4 -12.36 -3.03 -20.44
N LYS A 5 -12.50 -1.73 -20.18
CA LYS A 5 -12.20 -1.13 -18.87
C LYS A 5 -13.16 -1.61 -17.78
N LEU A 6 -14.44 -1.82 -18.13
CA LEU A 6 -15.42 -2.35 -17.18
C LEU A 6 -15.07 -3.78 -16.74
N MET A 7 -14.74 -4.67 -17.68
CA MET A 7 -14.33 -6.05 -17.36
C MET A 7 -13.06 -6.09 -16.48
N GLN A 8 -12.12 -5.17 -16.71
CA GLN A 8 -10.93 -5.06 -15.88
C GLN A 8 -11.28 -4.61 -14.45
N LEU A 9 -12.11 -3.59 -14.29
CA LEU A 9 -12.57 -3.12 -12.99
C LEU A 9 -13.30 -4.24 -12.21
N GLU A 10 -14.20 -4.98 -12.86
CA GLU A 10 -14.91 -6.11 -12.24
C GLU A 10 -13.94 -7.20 -11.74
N ARG A 11 -12.88 -7.48 -12.51
CA ARG A 11 -11.84 -8.42 -12.10
C ARG A 11 -11.05 -7.93 -10.88
N LEU A 12 -10.67 -6.65 -10.85
CA LEU A 12 -9.96 -6.06 -9.71
C LEU A 12 -10.83 -6.09 -8.45
N LEU A 13 -12.10 -5.75 -8.57
CA LEU A 13 -13.07 -5.83 -7.46
C LEU A 13 -13.27 -7.27 -6.97
N LEU A 14 -13.25 -8.25 -7.88
CA LEU A 14 -13.32 -9.66 -7.50
C LEU A 14 -12.10 -10.08 -6.66
N HIS A 15 -10.89 -9.68 -7.06
CA HIS A 15 -9.68 -9.95 -6.27
C HIS A 15 -9.70 -9.25 -4.91
N LEU A 16 -10.11 -7.99 -4.83
CA LEU A 16 -10.27 -7.32 -3.53
C LEU A 16 -11.28 -8.03 -2.63
N LYS A 17 -12.39 -8.52 -3.20
CA LYS A 17 -13.39 -9.28 -2.46
C LYS A 17 -12.87 -10.65 -2.00
N LEU A 18 -12.13 -11.35 -2.85
CA LEU A 18 -11.67 -12.72 -2.60
C LEU A 18 -10.40 -12.77 -1.74
N ASP A 19 -9.42 -11.97 -2.10
CA ASP A 19 -8.04 -12.03 -1.64
C ASP A 19 -7.68 -10.85 -0.72
N GLY A 20 -8.42 -9.74 -0.78
CA GLY A 20 -8.17 -8.54 0.03
C GLY A 20 -7.13 -7.59 -0.58
N TRP A 21 -6.60 -7.92 -1.76
CA TRP A 21 -5.62 -7.12 -2.48
C TRP A 21 -5.76 -7.35 -4.00
N CYS A 22 -5.17 -6.46 -4.80
CA CYS A 22 -5.03 -6.62 -6.24
C CYS A 22 -3.85 -5.79 -6.75
N VAL A 23 -3.33 -6.11 -7.95
CA VAL A 23 -2.38 -5.26 -8.68
C VAL A 23 -3.13 -4.49 -9.76
N VAL A 24 -2.92 -3.17 -9.81
CA VAL A 24 -3.38 -2.33 -10.91
C VAL A 24 -2.16 -2.01 -11.77
N GLU A 25 -2.14 -2.57 -12.97
CA GLU A 25 -1.02 -2.43 -13.90
C GLU A 25 -1.07 -1.09 -14.64
N ASP A 26 0.10 -0.62 -15.06
CA ASP A 26 0.28 0.52 -15.98
C ASP A 26 -0.36 1.86 -15.57
N VAL A 27 -0.62 2.07 -14.26
CA VAL A 27 -1.14 3.36 -13.76
C VAL A 27 -0.11 4.47 -13.96
N ILE A 28 1.17 4.18 -13.71
CA ILE A 28 2.29 5.03 -14.14
C ILE A 28 2.81 4.46 -15.47
N PRO A 29 2.75 5.21 -16.58
CA PRO A 29 3.24 4.73 -17.86
C PRO A 29 4.73 4.36 -17.81
N ALA A 30 5.10 3.28 -18.51
CA ALA A 30 6.47 2.76 -18.52
C ALA A 30 7.53 3.80 -18.98
N ASN A 31 7.15 4.78 -19.80
CA ASN A 31 8.03 5.87 -20.21
C ASN A 31 8.19 6.99 -19.16
N GLN A 32 7.34 7.03 -18.14
CA GLN A 32 7.37 8.02 -17.06
C GLN A 32 7.96 7.47 -15.75
N ILE A 33 7.88 6.16 -15.52
CA ILE A 33 8.29 5.53 -14.25
C ILE A 33 9.72 5.87 -13.83
N LYS A 34 10.66 5.96 -14.78
CA LYS A 34 12.05 6.32 -14.49
C LYS A 34 12.16 7.74 -13.94
N HIS A 35 11.44 8.69 -14.52
CA HIS A 35 11.46 10.08 -14.08
C HIS A 35 10.85 10.23 -12.69
N VAL A 36 9.68 9.61 -12.46
CA VAL A 36 9.00 9.62 -11.15
C VAL A 36 9.90 9.03 -10.07
N ARG A 37 10.51 7.85 -10.34
CA ARG A 37 11.45 7.21 -9.41
C ARG A 37 12.60 8.16 -9.03
N GLN A 38 13.24 8.78 -10.02
CA GLN A 38 14.38 9.67 -9.78
C GLN A 38 13.98 10.90 -8.96
N SER A 39 12.80 11.47 -9.20
CA SER A 39 12.27 12.61 -8.44
C SER A 39 12.03 12.22 -6.98
N VAL A 40 11.38 11.08 -6.75
CA VAL A 40 11.12 10.53 -5.41
C VAL A 40 12.42 10.22 -4.67
N GLU A 41 13.39 9.57 -5.32
CA GLU A 41 14.70 9.28 -4.73
C GLU A 41 15.43 10.56 -4.30
N ALA A 42 15.42 11.60 -5.13
CA ALA A 42 16.02 12.89 -4.80
C ALA A 42 15.34 13.57 -3.60
N ALA A 43 13.99 13.60 -3.59
CA ALA A 43 13.24 14.17 -2.47
C ALA A 43 13.48 13.42 -1.16
N VAL A 44 13.52 12.08 -1.18
CA VAL A 44 13.87 11.29 0.02
C VAL A 44 15.30 11.60 0.46
N ALA A 45 16.26 11.68 -0.46
CA ALA A 45 17.65 11.98 -0.09
C ALA A 45 17.80 13.35 0.58
N GLU A 46 17.05 14.37 0.11
CA GLU A 46 17.12 15.73 0.62
C GLU A 46 16.33 15.93 1.92
N HIS A 47 15.15 15.33 2.03
CA HIS A 47 14.19 15.64 3.09
C HIS A 47 13.86 14.46 4.03
N ARG A 48 14.55 13.31 3.93
CA ARG A 48 14.26 12.14 4.78
C ARG A 48 14.13 12.49 6.25
N ASN A 49 13.21 11.79 6.91
CA ASN A 49 13.09 11.83 8.36
C ASN A 49 14.43 11.41 9.01
N PRO A 50 15.07 12.28 9.81
CA PRO A 50 16.34 11.97 10.45
C PRO A 50 16.22 10.87 11.52
N ALA A 51 15.00 10.57 12.00
CA ALA A 51 14.73 9.47 12.92
C ALA A 51 14.50 8.12 12.21
N ALA A 52 14.49 8.09 10.87
CA ALA A 52 14.33 6.83 10.14
C ALA A 52 15.56 5.91 10.33
N PRO A 53 15.36 4.59 10.37
CA PRO A 53 16.47 3.63 10.36
C PRO A 53 17.43 3.88 9.18
N SER A 54 18.72 3.66 9.37
CA SER A 54 19.74 3.92 8.35
C SER A 54 19.47 3.17 7.03
N GLY A 55 18.97 1.93 7.13
CA GLY A 55 18.58 1.08 6.00
C GLY A 55 17.27 1.47 5.31
N ILE A 56 16.55 2.48 5.78
CA ILE A 56 15.25 2.88 5.21
C ILE A 56 15.25 4.38 4.90
N GLY A 57 15.09 4.72 3.62
CA GLY A 57 14.70 6.07 3.21
C GLY A 57 13.22 6.27 3.54
N HIS A 58 12.90 7.21 4.41
CA HIS A 58 11.51 7.46 4.83
C HIS A 58 11.23 8.96 4.84
N LEU A 59 10.31 9.40 3.99
CA LEU A 59 9.86 10.79 3.87
C LEU A 59 8.34 10.86 4.08
N PRO A 60 7.88 11.21 5.29
CA PRO A 60 6.47 11.39 5.57
C PRO A 60 5.97 12.69 4.91
N GLY A 61 4.76 12.67 4.34
CA GLY A 61 4.15 13.83 3.71
C GLY A 61 4.80 14.13 2.36
N MET A 62 5.29 13.09 1.69
CA MET A 62 6.07 13.14 0.46
C MET A 62 5.49 14.09 -0.60
N ILE A 63 4.16 14.12 -0.75
CA ILE A 63 3.48 14.99 -1.71
C ILE A 63 3.84 16.48 -1.53
N ASN A 64 4.20 16.94 -0.33
CA ASN A 64 4.62 18.32 -0.10
C ASN A 64 6.00 18.66 -0.70
N PHE A 65 6.81 17.65 -1.01
CA PHE A 65 8.19 17.79 -1.47
C PHE A 65 8.37 17.34 -2.92
N ASP A 66 7.64 16.32 -3.36
CA ASP A 66 7.62 15.85 -4.74
C ASP A 66 6.19 15.62 -5.22
N GLN A 67 5.88 16.15 -6.39
CA GLN A 67 4.55 16.04 -7.02
C GLN A 67 4.61 15.21 -8.31
N SER A 68 5.77 14.63 -8.66
CA SER A 68 5.96 13.87 -9.89
C SER A 68 4.96 12.71 -10.05
N PHE A 69 4.48 12.14 -8.94
CA PHE A 69 3.52 11.04 -8.92
C PHE A 69 2.04 11.48 -8.79
N ALA A 70 1.78 12.76 -8.47
CA ALA A 70 0.43 13.24 -8.15
C ALA A 70 -0.59 13.06 -9.29
N PRO A 71 -0.24 13.23 -10.59
CA PRO A 71 -1.19 12.98 -11.68
C PRO A 71 -1.74 11.54 -11.69
N PHE A 72 -0.95 10.56 -11.24
CA PHE A 72 -1.36 9.15 -11.24
C PHE A 72 -2.29 8.81 -10.08
N LEU A 73 -2.19 9.52 -8.96
CA LEU A 73 -3.18 9.43 -7.88
C LEU A 73 -4.59 9.81 -8.34
N ALA A 74 -4.67 10.61 -9.40
CA ALA A 74 -5.89 11.05 -10.04
C ALA A 74 -6.25 10.28 -11.32
N ASP A 75 -5.59 9.15 -11.60
CA ASP A 75 -5.97 8.30 -12.74
C ASP A 75 -7.43 7.84 -12.63
N GLU A 76 -8.18 7.97 -13.72
CA GLU A 76 -9.63 7.71 -13.72
C GLU A 76 -9.96 6.24 -13.44
N ASN A 77 -9.15 5.29 -13.91
CA ASN A 77 -9.44 3.87 -13.73
C ASN A 77 -9.11 3.45 -12.30
N PHE A 78 -8.00 3.96 -11.76
CA PHE A 78 -7.63 3.79 -10.36
C PHE A 78 -8.70 4.41 -9.44
N LEU A 79 -9.12 5.65 -9.69
CA LEU A 79 -10.17 6.30 -8.90
C LEU A 79 -11.54 5.60 -9.03
N ALA A 80 -11.84 4.97 -10.16
CA ALA A 80 -13.05 4.15 -10.30
C ALA A 80 -13.01 2.93 -9.35
N LEU A 81 -11.86 2.28 -9.20
CA LEU A 81 -11.65 1.19 -8.24
C LEU A 81 -11.79 1.69 -6.80
N VAL A 82 -11.12 2.80 -6.46
CA VAL A 82 -11.18 3.40 -5.11
C VAL A 82 -12.62 3.79 -4.78
N GLY A 83 -13.34 4.43 -5.71
CA GLY A 83 -14.73 4.84 -5.53
C GLY A 83 -15.69 3.67 -5.37
N ALA A 84 -15.45 2.56 -6.05
CA ALA A 84 -16.25 1.34 -5.89
C ALA A 84 -16.10 0.69 -4.50
N MET A 85 -14.95 0.87 -3.85
CA MET A 85 -14.65 0.30 -2.53
C MET A 85 -15.00 1.23 -1.37
N LEU A 86 -14.68 2.53 -1.48
CA LEU A 86 -14.85 3.52 -0.40
C LEU A 86 -16.07 4.43 -0.59
N GLY A 87 -16.77 4.32 -1.73
CA GLY A 87 -17.88 5.18 -2.07
C GLY A 87 -17.46 6.54 -2.63
N HIS A 88 -18.32 7.53 -2.47
CA HIS A 88 -18.13 8.86 -3.05
C HIS A 88 -17.11 9.69 -2.26
N HIS A 89 -16.28 10.46 -2.98
CA HIS A 89 -15.32 11.42 -2.42
C HIS A 89 -14.26 10.83 -1.46
N PRO A 90 -13.52 9.78 -1.88
CA PRO A 90 -12.39 9.28 -1.10
C PRO A 90 -11.36 10.39 -0.86
N ARG A 91 -10.66 10.31 0.26
CA ARG A 91 -9.58 11.24 0.62
C ARG A 91 -8.29 10.46 0.83
N ILE A 92 -7.19 11.07 0.41
CA ILE A 92 -5.85 10.59 0.75
C ILE A 92 -5.60 10.97 2.21
N SER A 93 -5.41 9.97 3.06
CA SER A 93 -5.05 10.16 4.47
C SER A 93 -3.62 10.69 4.59
N PHE A 94 -2.69 10.09 3.85
CA PHE A 94 -1.28 10.46 3.84
C PHE A 94 -0.53 9.89 2.63
N THR A 95 0.64 10.46 2.32
CA THR A 95 1.59 9.90 1.34
C THR A 95 2.98 9.82 1.97
N THR A 96 3.67 8.70 1.77
CA THR A 96 5.03 8.49 2.30
C THR A 96 5.93 7.97 1.19
N GLY A 97 7.11 8.57 1.05
CA GLY A 97 8.20 7.99 0.27
C GLY A 97 8.95 6.98 1.13
N THR A 98 8.93 5.71 0.74
CA THR A 98 9.65 4.63 1.44
C THR A 98 10.60 3.94 0.47
N ILE A 99 11.88 3.86 0.83
CA ILE A 99 12.94 3.20 0.06
C ILE A 99 13.62 2.19 0.99
N ASN A 100 13.49 0.91 0.66
CA ASN A 100 14.20 -0.16 1.36
C ASN A 100 15.58 -0.35 0.72
N TYR A 101 16.65 -0.08 1.46
CA TYR A 101 18.01 -0.39 1.03
C TYR A 101 18.34 -1.88 1.29
N PRO A 102 19.41 -2.43 0.68
CA PRO A 102 19.80 -3.82 0.92
C PRO A 102 20.09 -4.12 2.40
N GLY A 103 19.73 -5.32 2.85
CA GLY A 103 20.03 -5.83 4.19
C GLY A 103 19.00 -5.52 5.27
N ASN A 104 17.83 -4.98 4.91
CA ASN A 104 16.72 -4.86 5.85
C ASN A 104 16.11 -6.24 6.18
N GLU A 105 15.70 -6.41 7.43
CA GLU A 105 14.89 -7.56 7.84
C GLU A 105 13.44 -7.38 7.38
N ARG A 106 12.70 -8.49 7.24
CA ARG A 106 11.27 -8.45 6.95
C ARG A 106 10.50 -7.77 8.08
N GLY A 107 9.45 -7.02 7.72
CA GLY A 107 8.49 -6.50 8.69
C GLY A 107 7.64 -7.62 9.30
N GLY A 108 7.11 -7.38 10.50
CA GLY A 108 6.15 -8.29 11.11
C GLY A 108 4.79 -8.22 10.43
N TRP A 109 4.02 -9.31 10.47
CA TRP A 109 2.65 -9.35 9.94
C TRP A 109 1.75 -8.35 10.66
N HIS A 110 1.01 -7.55 9.90
CA HIS A 110 0.07 -6.57 10.41
C HIS A 110 -0.98 -6.23 9.35
N ALA A 111 -2.07 -5.63 9.81
CA ALA A 111 -2.90 -4.77 8.95
C ALA A 111 -2.46 -3.31 9.16
N ASP A 112 -2.57 -2.48 8.12
CA ASP A 112 -2.24 -1.06 8.22
C ASP A 112 -3.20 -0.28 9.10
N TRP A 113 -2.87 1.00 9.36
CA TRP A 113 -3.81 1.94 9.94
C TRP A 113 -5.13 1.97 9.13
N PRO A 114 -6.32 1.98 9.77
CA PRO A 114 -6.57 2.14 11.20
C PRO A 114 -6.65 0.83 12.00
N PHE A 115 -6.27 -0.32 11.42
CA PHE A 115 -6.42 -1.65 12.05
C PHE A 115 -5.16 -2.12 12.79
N ASN A 116 -4.01 -1.49 12.59
CA ASN A 116 -2.82 -1.74 13.40
C ASN A 116 -3.06 -1.32 14.86
N GLN A 117 -3.13 -2.28 15.79
CA GLN A 117 -3.46 -2.01 17.21
C GLN A 117 -2.31 -1.32 17.96
N ASN A 118 -1.10 -1.28 17.40
CA ASN A 118 0.04 -0.57 18.00
C ASN A 118 0.00 0.95 17.75
N ASN A 119 -0.90 1.43 16.88
CA ASN A 119 -1.04 2.85 16.60
C ASN A 119 -1.88 3.54 17.67
N ALA A 120 -1.54 4.78 18.04
CA ALA A 120 -2.26 5.53 19.07
C ALA A 120 -3.75 5.76 18.75
N GLY A 121 -4.06 6.03 17.47
CA GLY A 121 -5.44 6.06 16.97
C GLY A 121 -5.69 4.84 16.09
N HIS A 122 -6.57 3.94 16.53
CA HIS A 122 -6.94 2.73 15.79
C HIS A 122 -8.41 2.36 16.04
N ILE A 123 -8.95 1.51 15.18
CA ILE A 123 -10.22 0.82 15.41
C ILE A 123 -9.89 -0.44 16.22
N PRO A 124 -10.45 -0.62 17.43
CA PRO A 124 -10.18 -1.81 18.23
C PRO A 124 -10.77 -3.05 17.56
N ALA A 125 -10.08 -4.18 17.65
CA ALA A 125 -10.69 -5.47 17.31
C ALA A 125 -11.85 -5.78 18.29
N PRO A 126 -12.93 -6.46 17.86
CA PRO A 126 -13.15 -7.00 16.53
C PRO A 126 -13.52 -5.95 15.47
N TYR A 127 -12.99 -6.09 14.26
CA TYR A 127 -13.22 -5.15 13.16
C TYR A 127 -14.62 -5.32 12.55
N PRO A 128 -15.26 -4.21 12.13
CA PRO A 128 -16.49 -4.28 11.36
C PRO A 128 -16.23 -4.84 9.95
N ASP A 129 -17.24 -5.47 9.36
CA ASP A 129 -17.23 -5.85 7.94
C ASP A 129 -17.51 -4.61 7.07
N ALA A 130 -16.53 -3.70 7.03
CA ALA A 130 -16.60 -2.45 6.28
C ALA A 130 -15.21 -2.03 5.78
N THR A 131 -15.12 -1.64 4.51
CA THR A 131 -13.92 -1.01 3.97
C THR A 131 -13.89 0.46 4.37
N VAL A 132 -13.04 0.80 5.33
CA VAL A 132 -12.85 2.18 5.81
C VAL A 132 -11.53 2.81 5.35
N HIS A 133 -10.60 1.98 4.84
CA HIS A 133 -9.29 2.41 4.40
C HIS A 133 -8.78 1.50 3.27
N LEU A 134 -8.04 2.08 2.33
CA LEU A 134 -7.26 1.35 1.32
C LEU A 134 -5.82 1.84 1.40
N THR A 135 -4.88 0.91 1.60
CA THR A 135 -3.46 1.19 1.38
C THR A 135 -3.13 0.92 -0.08
N THR A 136 -2.36 1.82 -0.69
CA THR A 136 -1.81 1.59 -2.04
C THR A 136 -0.29 1.70 -2.01
N LEU A 137 0.37 0.75 -2.65
CA LEU A 137 1.81 0.72 -2.84
C LEU A 137 2.11 1.01 -4.30
N TRP A 138 2.87 2.07 -4.55
CA TRP A 138 3.23 2.49 -5.90
C TRP A 138 4.62 1.95 -6.21
N MET A 139 4.68 0.93 -7.06
CA MET A 139 5.92 0.25 -7.42
C MET A 139 6.76 1.14 -8.34
N LEU A 140 7.65 1.93 -7.73
CA LEU A 140 8.60 2.74 -8.48
C LEU A 140 9.77 1.90 -8.98
N ALA A 141 10.08 0.76 -8.35
CA ALA A 141 11.02 -0.26 -8.79
C ALA A 141 10.33 -1.64 -8.80
N PRO A 142 10.89 -2.65 -9.50
CA PRO A 142 10.34 -4.01 -9.45
C PRO A 142 10.30 -4.52 -8.01
N PHE A 143 9.20 -5.15 -7.61
CA PHE A 143 9.11 -5.90 -6.36
C PHE A 143 9.30 -7.38 -6.69
N THR A 144 10.32 -8.00 -6.11
CA THR A 144 10.68 -9.41 -6.34
C THR A 144 10.92 -10.11 -5.01
N GLU A 145 10.90 -11.43 -5.00
CA GLU A 145 11.26 -12.20 -3.79
C GLU A 145 12.68 -11.83 -3.30
N GLU A 146 13.63 -11.69 -4.22
CA GLU A 146 15.03 -11.38 -3.91
C GLU A 146 15.21 -10.01 -3.24
N ASN A 147 14.43 -9.00 -3.64
CA ASN A 147 14.58 -7.64 -3.12
C ASN A 147 13.58 -7.27 -2.01
N GLY A 148 12.83 -8.24 -1.51
CA GLY A 148 11.89 -8.05 -0.40
C GLY A 148 10.58 -7.39 -0.83
N GLY A 149 10.02 -7.81 -1.97
CA GLY A 149 8.66 -7.48 -2.36
C GLY A 149 7.65 -7.77 -1.25
N THR A 150 6.57 -6.98 -1.20
CA THR A 150 5.57 -7.06 -0.13
C THR A 150 4.95 -8.46 -0.05
N LEU A 151 5.05 -9.08 1.13
CA LEU A 151 4.37 -10.33 1.45
C LEU A 151 2.91 -10.04 1.80
N LEU A 152 2.00 -10.91 1.34
CA LEU A 152 0.56 -10.77 1.52
C LEU A 152 -0.03 -12.10 1.96
N VAL A 153 -1.06 -12.06 2.80
CA VAL A 153 -1.85 -13.24 3.17
C VAL A 153 -3.24 -13.09 2.55
N PRO A 154 -3.52 -13.75 1.40
CA PRO A 154 -4.82 -13.67 0.75
C PRO A 154 -5.97 -14.07 1.67
N GLY A 155 -7.04 -13.28 1.67
CA GLY A 155 -8.25 -13.54 2.46
C GLY A 155 -8.15 -13.13 3.93
N SER A 156 -6.98 -12.68 4.41
CA SER A 156 -6.79 -12.26 5.80
C SER A 156 -7.68 -11.09 6.22
N HIS A 157 -8.12 -10.25 5.27
CA HIS A 157 -9.01 -9.11 5.49
C HIS A 157 -10.39 -9.49 6.04
N ARG A 158 -10.80 -10.76 5.93
CA ARG A 158 -12.05 -11.29 6.51
C ARG A 158 -11.95 -11.62 7.99
N SER A 159 -10.74 -11.61 8.55
CA SER A 159 -10.55 -11.85 9.97
C SER A 159 -10.94 -10.60 10.77
N PRO A 160 -11.70 -10.74 11.86
CA PRO A 160 -12.07 -9.60 12.69
C PRO A 160 -10.91 -9.09 13.56
N ASN A 161 -9.70 -9.64 13.42
CA ASN A 161 -8.51 -9.24 14.14
C ASN A 161 -7.26 -9.52 13.29
N ASN A 162 -6.11 -8.94 13.65
CA ASN A 162 -4.82 -9.19 13.01
C ASN A 162 -3.72 -9.42 14.07
N PRO A 163 -2.49 -9.81 13.68
CA PRO A 163 -1.43 -10.16 14.64
C PRO A 163 -1.07 -9.04 15.63
N THR A 164 -1.27 -7.77 15.28
CA THR A 164 -1.04 -6.65 16.20
C THR A 164 -2.05 -6.60 17.36
N GLY A 165 -3.23 -7.23 17.19
CA GLY A 165 -4.24 -7.38 18.24
C GLY A 165 -4.19 -8.74 18.94
N ASP A 166 -3.04 -9.40 18.95
CA ASP A 166 -2.80 -10.70 19.60
C ASP A 166 -3.81 -11.78 19.18
N ASN A 167 -3.99 -11.96 17.87
CA ASN A 167 -4.89 -12.98 17.31
C ASN A 167 -4.32 -14.42 17.35
N GLY A 168 -3.20 -14.63 18.08
CA GLY A 168 -2.50 -15.92 18.16
C GLY A 168 -1.52 -16.22 17.02
N VAL A 169 -1.40 -15.36 16.00
CA VAL A 169 -0.37 -15.47 14.97
C VAL A 169 0.90 -14.76 15.44
N ASN A 170 2.05 -15.44 15.40
CA ASN A 170 3.33 -14.80 15.65
C ASN A 170 3.67 -13.84 14.49
N PRO A 171 3.75 -12.51 14.73
CA PRO A 171 3.97 -11.55 13.65
C PRO A 171 5.34 -11.69 12.98
N LEU A 172 6.34 -12.26 13.65
CA LEU A 172 7.70 -12.36 13.12
C LEU A 172 8.00 -13.70 12.43
N ALA A 173 7.14 -14.71 12.60
CA ALA A 173 7.29 -15.99 11.93
C ALA A 173 6.87 -15.89 10.45
N PRO A 174 7.45 -16.71 9.55
CA PRO A 174 6.90 -16.92 8.22
C PRO A 174 5.45 -17.39 8.29
N TYR A 175 4.62 -16.98 7.33
CA TYR A 175 3.25 -17.50 7.26
C TYR A 175 3.24 -18.86 6.58
N PRO A 176 2.36 -19.82 6.95
CA PRO A 176 2.39 -21.17 6.38
C PRO A 176 2.23 -21.27 4.86
N THR A 177 1.67 -20.22 4.22
CA THR A 177 1.45 -20.15 2.77
C THR A 177 2.32 -19.09 2.09
N GLU A 178 3.37 -18.64 2.77
CA GLU A 178 4.42 -17.82 2.16
C GLU A 178 5.19 -18.61 1.10
#